data_AF-A0A373TPH0-F1
#
_entry.id   AF-A0A373TPH0-F1
#
_cell.length_a   1.000
_cell.length_b   1.000
_cell.length_c   1.000
_cell.angle_alpha   90.00
_cell.angle_beta   90.00
_cell.angle_gamma   90.00
#
_symmetry.space_group_name_H-M   'P 1'
#
loop_
_entity.id
_entity.type
_entity.pdbx_description
1 polymer ?
#
loop_
_entity_poly.entity_id
_entity_poly.type
_entity_poly.pdbx_seq_one_letter_code
_entity_poly.pdbx_strand_id
1 'polypeptide(L)'
;MKKILYFIKKETVLSIAVVLAVISVFFVVPDREYISYIDFRTLAILFCLMSIVAGLRNIDVFDKLAERLLAKVHGIGGVTVILVCLCFFMSMFITNDVSLITFVPFAIIIMKKLNPDTDSKWMLKVIVMQTIAANLGSMLTPLGNPQNLYLYGKAGIGIAEFLKIMLPYTVCAFALLMAWIGLASMVRKRKLSHDGKTEIKQNKGLDSVEDKASTKRQKDSLSASGSKWEKKDAEWIEKFTAYLILFVISLLAVSHILPYGVPFALVFLYLLLRDRKILTQVDYSLLCIFIALFIFIGNLGRIPAFSQLLSDILTGREVVTSVIASQVMSNVPAAILLSGFTDHIRELVIGTNLGGLGTLIASMASLISFKYVAKEDRSFRGRYFLEFTVANVIFLFIMMILYRLLS
;
A
#
# COMPACT_ATOMS: atom_id res chain seq x y z
N MET A 1 -16.03 -21.10 -19.45
CA MET A 1 -14.77 -21.54 -18.77
C MET A 1 -13.62 -20.53 -18.87
N LYS A 2 -12.99 -20.27 -20.03
CA LYS A 2 -11.75 -19.43 -20.12
C LYS A 2 -11.82 -18.05 -19.39
N LYS A 3 -12.92 -17.30 -19.52
CA LYS A 3 -13.13 -16.02 -18.80
C LYS A 3 -13.17 -16.17 -17.26
N ILE A 4 -13.77 -17.25 -16.76
CA ILE A 4 -13.87 -17.55 -15.32
C ILE A 4 -12.47 -17.91 -14.76
N LEU A 5 -11.74 -18.78 -15.46
CA LEU A 5 -10.35 -19.13 -15.10
C LEU A 5 -9.42 -17.92 -15.10
N TYR A 6 -9.64 -16.96 -16.01
CA TYR A 6 -8.91 -15.68 -16.01
C TYR A 6 -9.26 -14.82 -14.79
N PHE A 7 -10.56 -14.69 -14.47
CA PHE A 7 -11.01 -13.95 -13.28
C PHE A 7 -10.43 -14.54 -11.99
N ILE A 8 -10.51 -15.87 -11.81
CA ILE A 8 -9.97 -16.56 -10.63
C ILE A 8 -8.47 -16.32 -10.46
N LYS A 9 -7.70 -16.28 -11.56
CA LYS A 9 -6.26 -15.98 -11.52
C LYS A 9 -5.93 -14.50 -11.29
N LYS A 10 -6.88 -13.59 -11.54
CA LYS A 10 -6.73 -12.14 -11.31
C LYS A 10 -7.09 -11.78 -9.87
N GLU A 11 -8.23 -12.31 -9.40
CA GLU A 11 -8.90 -12.02 -8.14
C GLU A 11 -8.88 -13.25 -7.21
N THR A 12 -7.68 -13.82 -6.99
CA THR A 12 -7.52 -15.11 -6.27
C THR A 12 -8.11 -15.07 -4.87
N VAL A 13 -7.84 -14.00 -4.09
CA VAL A 13 -8.33 -13.86 -2.71
C VAL A 13 -9.85 -13.70 -2.66
N LEU A 14 -10.45 -12.91 -3.56
CA LEU A 14 -11.90 -12.83 -3.70
C LEU A 14 -12.52 -14.19 -4.04
N SER A 15 -11.90 -14.92 -4.97
CA SER A 15 -12.39 -16.24 -5.39
C SER A 15 -12.36 -17.24 -4.23
N ILE A 16 -11.28 -17.24 -3.43
CA ILE A 16 -11.17 -18.08 -2.23
C ILE A 16 -12.20 -17.66 -1.18
N ALA A 17 -12.31 -16.35 -0.87
CA ALA A 17 -13.26 -15.84 0.12
C ALA A 17 -14.72 -16.18 -0.23
N VAL A 18 -15.13 -16.01 -1.49
CA VAL A 18 -16.48 -16.37 -1.96
C VAL A 18 -16.70 -17.89 -1.89
N VAL A 19 -15.72 -18.72 -2.27
CA VAL A 19 -15.83 -20.18 -2.16
C VAL A 19 -15.98 -20.61 -0.69
N LEU A 20 -15.18 -20.04 0.21
CA LEU A 20 -15.27 -20.31 1.65
C LEU A 20 -16.63 -19.89 2.23
N ALA A 21 -17.13 -18.71 1.87
CA ALA A 21 -18.45 -18.24 2.27
C ALA A 21 -19.58 -19.15 1.76
N VAL A 22 -19.54 -19.54 0.49
CA VAL A 22 -20.53 -20.46 -0.11
C VAL A 22 -20.46 -21.85 0.55
N ILE A 23 -19.27 -22.35 0.87
CA ILE A 23 -19.12 -23.62 1.59
C ILE A 23 -19.70 -23.53 3.01
N SER A 24 -19.46 -22.44 3.76
CA SER A 24 -19.95 -22.32 5.14
C SER A 24 -21.47 -22.20 5.24
N VAL A 25 -22.14 -21.68 4.21
CA VAL A 25 -23.62 -21.63 4.09
C VAL A 25 -24.27 -23.03 4.12
N PHE A 26 -23.56 -24.10 3.74
CA PHE A 26 -24.07 -25.47 3.85
C PHE A 26 -24.01 -26.03 5.28
N PHE A 27 -23.20 -25.44 6.17
CA PHE A 27 -23.08 -25.83 7.57
C PHE A 27 -23.97 -24.98 8.49
N VAL A 28 -24.19 -23.71 8.14
CA VAL A 28 -25.04 -22.77 8.89
C VAL A 28 -26.03 -22.14 7.90
N VAL A 29 -27.30 -22.55 7.96
CA VAL A 29 -28.33 -22.09 7.01
C VAL A 29 -28.63 -20.58 7.20
N PRO A 30 -28.83 -19.80 6.12
CA PRO A 30 -29.13 -18.38 6.23
C PRO A 30 -30.41 -18.04 6.99
N ASP A 31 -30.29 -17.15 7.96
CA ASP A 31 -31.39 -16.61 8.77
C ASP A 31 -31.30 -15.06 8.84
N ARG A 32 -32.01 -14.43 9.80
CA ARG A 32 -31.95 -12.98 9.99
C ARG A 32 -30.63 -12.48 10.57
N GLU A 33 -29.87 -13.34 11.25
CA GLU A 33 -28.62 -12.98 11.92
C GLU A 33 -27.51 -12.66 10.92
N TYR A 34 -27.55 -13.28 9.73
CA TYR A 34 -26.62 -13.06 8.61
C TYR A 34 -26.41 -11.59 8.24
N ILE A 35 -27.45 -10.75 8.34
CA ILE A 35 -27.33 -9.31 8.02
C ILE A 35 -26.41 -8.61 9.03
N SER A 36 -26.40 -9.08 10.29
CA SER A 36 -25.56 -8.52 11.35
C SER A 36 -24.07 -8.89 11.24
N TYR A 37 -23.73 -9.93 10.45
CA TYR A 37 -22.32 -10.28 10.19
C TYR A 37 -21.61 -9.20 9.38
N ILE A 38 -22.35 -8.46 8.55
CA ILE A 38 -21.81 -7.49 7.60
C ILE A 38 -21.60 -6.14 8.31
N ASP A 39 -20.34 -5.74 8.48
CA ASP A 39 -20.00 -4.38 8.91
C ASP A 39 -20.18 -3.37 7.77
N PHE A 40 -21.43 -2.90 7.64
CA PHE A 40 -21.81 -1.85 6.70
C PHE A 40 -21.06 -0.53 6.92
N ARG A 41 -20.61 -0.23 8.15
CA ARG A 41 -19.84 0.98 8.44
C ARG A 41 -18.47 0.90 7.79
N THR A 42 -17.74 -0.20 8.01
CA THR A 42 -16.43 -0.42 7.38
C THR A 42 -16.55 -0.39 5.86
N LEU A 43 -17.54 -1.08 5.29
CA LEU A 43 -17.77 -1.07 3.83
C LEU A 43 -18.07 0.33 3.27
N ALA A 44 -18.92 1.11 3.93
CA ALA A 44 -19.27 2.46 3.51
C ALA A 44 -18.08 3.42 3.59
N ILE A 45 -17.28 3.35 4.66
CA ILE A 45 -16.09 4.20 4.82
C ILE A 45 -14.98 3.79 3.84
N LEU A 46 -14.74 2.49 3.63
CA LEU A 46 -13.84 2.00 2.58
C LEU A 46 -14.24 2.56 1.21
N PHE A 47 -15.51 2.42 0.83
CA PHE A 47 -16.02 2.98 -0.42
C PHE A 47 -15.75 4.49 -0.55
N CYS A 48 -16.01 5.27 0.52
CA CYS A 48 -15.76 6.72 0.52
C CYS A 48 -14.28 7.03 0.27
N LEU A 49 -13.39 6.49 1.10
CA LEU A 49 -11.96 6.77 1.06
C LEU A 49 -11.34 6.33 -0.28
N MET A 50 -11.67 5.12 -0.74
CA MET A 50 -11.16 4.59 -2.01
C MET A 50 -11.65 5.41 -3.21
N SER A 51 -12.89 5.91 -3.18
CA SER A 51 -13.41 6.79 -4.23
C SER A 51 -12.74 8.16 -4.21
N ILE A 52 -12.55 8.77 -3.04
CA ILE A 52 -11.88 10.07 -2.90
C ILE A 52 -10.41 9.97 -3.36
N VAL A 53 -9.72 8.91 -2.95
CA VAL A 53 -8.34 8.63 -3.37
C VAL A 53 -8.24 8.39 -4.88
N ALA A 54 -9.17 7.64 -5.48
CA ALA A 54 -9.25 7.49 -6.93
C ALA A 54 -9.52 8.84 -7.64
N GLY A 55 -10.33 9.71 -7.02
CA GLY A 55 -10.56 11.10 -7.44
C GLY A 55 -9.27 11.92 -7.49
N LEU A 56 -8.56 12.00 -6.36
CA LEU A 56 -7.27 12.69 -6.22
C LEU A 56 -6.20 12.15 -7.19
N ARG A 57 -6.19 10.83 -7.43
CA ARG A 57 -5.29 10.21 -8.43
C ARG A 57 -5.66 10.61 -9.85
N ASN A 58 -6.95 10.65 -10.20
CA ASN A 58 -7.42 11.04 -11.54
C ASN A 58 -7.18 12.51 -11.91
N ILE A 59 -6.91 13.37 -10.92
CA ILE A 59 -6.47 14.74 -11.13
C ILE A 59 -4.94 14.90 -10.93
N ASP A 60 -4.18 13.81 -10.98
CA ASP A 60 -2.71 13.78 -10.96
C ASP A 60 -2.07 14.47 -9.73
N VAL A 61 -2.77 14.53 -8.58
CA VAL A 61 -2.28 15.21 -7.36
C VAL A 61 -0.94 14.64 -6.89
N PHE A 62 -0.84 13.31 -6.88
CA PHE A 62 0.32 12.58 -6.38
C PHE A 62 1.53 12.69 -7.32
N ASP A 63 1.30 12.67 -8.63
CA ASP A 63 2.35 12.83 -9.64
C ASP A 63 2.89 14.27 -9.63
N LYS A 64 2.01 15.28 -9.62
CA LYS A 64 2.40 16.70 -9.46
C LYS A 64 3.21 16.94 -8.17
N LEU A 65 2.86 16.27 -7.07
CA LEU A 65 3.63 16.35 -5.82
C LEU A 65 5.01 15.69 -5.97
N ALA A 66 5.07 14.51 -6.58
CA ALA A 66 6.32 13.77 -6.79
C ALA A 66 7.29 14.54 -7.70
N GLU A 67 6.81 15.10 -8.81
CA GLU A 67 7.60 15.95 -9.72
C GLU A 67 8.17 17.18 -9.00
N ARG A 68 7.35 17.89 -8.21
CA ARG A 68 7.79 19.07 -7.43
C ARG A 68 8.87 18.75 -6.39
N LEU A 69 8.83 17.57 -5.79
CA LEU A 69 9.83 17.14 -4.81
C LEU A 69 11.12 16.66 -5.49
N LEU A 70 11.01 15.91 -6.59
CA LEU A 70 12.16 15.45 -7.36
C LEU A 70 12.90 16.61 -8.04
N ALA A 71 12.21 17.67 -8.47
CA ALA A 71 12.84 18.86 -9.04
C ALA A 71 13.83 19.58 -8.08
N LYS A 72 13.77 19.30 -6.76
CA LYS A 72 14.68 19.86 -5.76
C LYS A 72 15.93 18.99 -5.52
N VAL A 73 16.01 17.80 -6.11
CA VAL A 73 16.95 16.76 -5.70
C VAL A 73 17.71 16.20 -6.90
N HIS A 74 19.04 16.17 -6.79
CA HIS A 74 19.93 15.72 -7.86
C HIS A 74 20.59 14.39 -7.49
N GLY A 75 20.70 13.50 -8.48
CA GLY A 75 21.38 12.20 -8.35
C GLY A 75 20.52 11.09 -7.72
N ILE A 76 20.87 9.85 -8.07
CA ILE A 76 20.02 8.67 -7.84
C ILE A 76 19.76 8.38 -6.35
N GLY A 77 20.70 8.69 -5.46
CA GLY A 77 20.52 8.49 -4.02
C GLY A 77 19.43 9.38 -3.43
N GLY A 78 19.42 10.67 -3.78
CA GLY A 78 18.38 11.59 -3.32
C GLY A 78 17.01 11.28 -3.93
N VAL A 79 16.98 10.91 -5.22
CA VAL A 79 15.76 10.44 -5.89
C VAL A 79 15.20 9.19 -5.21
N THR A 80 16.06 8.25 -4.79
CA THR A 80 15.66 7.06 -4.02
C THR A 80 15.01 7.43 -2.70
N VAL A 81 15.61 8.36 -1.92
CA VAL A 81 15.02 8.86 -0.67
C VAL A 81 13.64 9.46 -0.93
N ILE A 82 13.49 10.35 -1.91
CA ILE A 82 12.19 10.98 -2.22
C ILE A 82 11.13 9.94 -2.63
N LEU A 83 11.46 9.00 -3.53
CA LEU A 83 10.52 7.98 -4.00
C LEU A 83 10.07 7.00 -2.91
N VAL A 84 10.96 6.66 -1.98
CA VAL A 84 10.67 5.76 -0.86
C VAL A 84 9.91 6.49 0.26
N CYS A 85 10.33 7.71 0.63
CA CYS A 85 9.63 8.54 1.61
C CYS A 85 8.22 8.94 1.13
N LEU A 86 8.04 9.26 -0.17
CA LEU A 86 6.71 9.49 -0.74
C LEU A 86 5.82 8.27 -0.55
N CYS A 87 6.33 7.08 -0.86
CA CYS A 87 5.57 5.85 -0.69
C CYS A 87 5.22 5.58 0.79
N PHE A 88 6.15 5.84 1.72
CA PHE A 88 5.96 5.70 3.16
C PHE A 88 4.92 6.67 3.72
N PHE A 89 5.06 7.98 3.47
CA PHE A 89 4.18 8.98 4.06
C PHE A 89 2.81 9.05 3.37
N MET A 90 2.73 8.82 2.06
CA MET A 90 1.44 8.83 1.37
C MET A 90 0.59 7.62 1.72
N SER A 91 1.18 6.45 2.00
CA SER A 91 0.42 5.26 2.38
C SER A 91 -0.32 5.39 3.72
N MET A 92 0.06 6.36 4.57
CA MET A 92 -0.69 6.77 5.77
C MET A 92 -2.06 7.40 5.46
N PHE A 93 -2.26 7.93 4.24
CA PHE A 93 -3.44 8.70 3.86
C PHE A 93 -4.25 8.08 2.71
N ILE A 94 -3.58 7.44 1.74
CA ILE A 94 -4.21 7.01 0.47
C ILE A 94 -4.30 5.49 0.30
N THR A 95 -3.95 4.75 1.33
CA THR A 95 -3.66 3.31 1.36
C THR A 95 -2.33 2.86 0.76
N ASN A 96 -1.82 1.74 1.27
CA ASN A 96 -0.64 1.03 0.74
C ASN A 96 -0.83 0.58 -0.72
N ASP A 97 -1.97 -0.02 -1.05
CA ASP A 97 -2.25 -0.50 -2.42
C ASP A 97 -2.22 0.65 -3.45
N VAL A 98 -2.92 1.76 -3.20
CA VAL A 98 -2.93 2.89 -4.13
C VAL A 98 -1.57 3.59 -4.18
N SER A 99 -0.84 3.65 -3.07
CA SER A 99 0.54 4.15 -3.03
C SER A 99 1.46 3.33 -3.95
N LEU A 100 1.32 2.00 -3.99
CA LEU A 100 2.12 1.17 -4.92
C LEU A 100 1.64 1.25 -6.36
N ILE A 101 0.32 1.36 -6.62
CA ILE A 101 -0.21 1.61 -7.96
C ILE A 101 0.31 2.94 -8.54
N THR A 102 0.54 3.94 -7.69
CA THR A 102 1.00 5.28 -8.10
C THR A 102 2.53 5.35 -8.19
N PHE A 103 3.24 5.10 -7.09
CA PHE A 103 4.67 5.45 -6.99
C PHE A 103 5.63 4.41 -7.57
N VAL A 104 5.22 3.14 -7.76
CA VAL A 104 6.07 2.11 -8.38
C VAL A 104 6.25 2.32 -9.90
N PRO A 105 5.20 2.48 -10.72
CA PRO A 105 5.39 2.76 -12.15
C PRO A 105 6.10 4.11 -12.37
N PHE A 106 5.80 5.12 -11.55
CA PHE A 106 6.51 6.40 -11.56
C PHE A 106 8.02 6.22 -11.25
N ALA A 107 8.37 5.43 -10.23
CA ALA A 107 9.76 5.11 -9.91
C ALA A 107 10.48 4.39 -11.06
N ILE A 108 9.82 3.43 -11.74
CA ILE A 108 10.39 2.75 -12.91
C ILE A 108 10.72 3.76 -14.03
N ILE A 109 9.81 4.70 -14.32
CA ILE A 109 10.01 5.73 -15.35
C ILE A 109 11.19 6.65 -15.00
N ILE A 110 11.24 7.15 -13.76
CA ILE A 110 12.30 8.05 -13.30
C ILE A 110 13.66 7.32 -13.26
N MET A 111 13.70 6.09 -12.76
CA MET A 111 14.92 5.29 -12.67
C MET A 111 15.53 4.99 -14.06
N LYS A 112 14.69 4.66 -15.05
CA LYS A 112 15.13 4.49 -16.44
C LYS A 112 15.67 5.77 -17.06
N LYS A 113 15.01 6.92 -16.84
CA LYS A 113 15.48 8.23 -17.33
C LYS A 113 16.83 8.63 -16.74
N LEU A 114 17.10 8.27 -15.49
CA LEU A 114 18.34 8.62 -14.79
C LEU A 114 19.53 7.70 -15.10
N ASN A 115 19.27 6.47 -15.56
CA ASN A 115 20.33 5.53 -15.90
C ASN A 115 19.84 4.51 -16.96
N PRO A 116 19.87 4.89 -18.26
CA PRO A 116 19.29 4.07 -19.33
C PRO A 116 19.87 2.65 -19.43
N ASP A 117 21.18 2.48 -19.18
CA ASP A 117 21.90 1.30 -19.67
C ASP A 117 22.28 0.23 -18.63
N THR A 118 22.38 0.50 -17.32
CA THR A 118 23.21 -0.43 -16.48
C THR A 118 22.86 -0.64 -14.99
N ASP A 119 21.70 -0.23 -14.45
CA ASP A 119 21.39 -0.57 -13.03
C ASP A 119 19.94 -0.95 -12.72
N SER A 120 19.45 -1.99 -13.42
CA SER A 120 18.20 -2.66 -13.06
C SER A 120 18.21 -3.18 -11.62
N LYS A 121 19.39 -3.52 -11.06
CA LYS A 121 19.51 -3.99 -9.67
C LYS A 121 19.13 -2.90 -8.67
N TRP A 122 19.59 -1.66 -8.88
CA TRP A 122 19.18 -0.53 -8.05
C TRP A 122 17.69 -0.22 -8.23
N MET A 123 17.17 -0.20 -9.46
CA MET A 123 15.73 0.00 -9.69
C MET A 123 14.88 -1.02 -8.92
N LEU A 124 15.23 -2.32 -8.98
CA LEU A 124 14.53 -3.35 -8.21
C LEU A 124 14.62 -3.09 -6.71
N LYS A 125 15.80 -2.71 -6.19
CA LYS A 125 15.99 -2.40 -4.78
C LYS A 125 15.12 -1.21 -4.32
N VAL A 126 15.00 -0.16 -5.14
CA VAL A 126 14.07 0.96 -4.89
C VAL A 126 12.62 0.47 -4.84
N ILE A 127 12.19 -0.41 -5.74
CA ILE A 127 10.82 -0.93 -5.74
C ILE A 127 10.55 -1.84 -4.53
N VAL A 128 11.53 -2.65 -4.09
CA VAL A 128 11.42 -3.40 -2.83
C VAL A 128 11.30 -2.44 -1.65
N MET A 129 12.16 -1.42 -1.58
CA MET A 129 12.11 -0.38 -0.55
C MET A 129 10.74 0.33 -0.53
N GLN A 130 10.18 0.69 -1.69
CA GLN A 130 8.84 1.26 -1.81
C GLN A 130 7.74 0.29 -1.34
N THR A 131 7.86 -1.01 -1.65
CA THR A 131 6.86 -2.02 -1.24
C THR A 131 6.83 -2.18 0.28
N ILE A 132 8.01 -2.28 0.89
CA ILE A 132 8.18 -2.32 2.33
C ILE A 132 7.71 -0.98 2.94
N ALA A 133 8.05 0.16 2.32
CA ALA A 133 7.62 1.48 2.77
C ALA A 133 6.10 1.67 2.78
N ALA A 134 5.39 1.20 1.74
CA ALA A 134 3.94 1.30 1.66
C ALA A 134 3.27 0.53 2.80
N ASN A 135 3.66 -0.74 3.00
CA ASN A 135 3.15 -1.57 4.10
C ASN A 135 3.50 -0.96 5.47
N LEU A 136 4.75 -0.53 5.69
CA LEU A 136 5.20 -0.01 6.98
C LEU A 136 4.63 1.38 7.29
N GLY A 137 4.53 2.28 6.32
CA GLY A 137 3.93 3.61 6.51
C GLY A 137 2.43 3.52 6.78
N SER A 138 1.74 2.60 6.10
CA SER A 138 0.29 2.41 6.26
C SER A 138 -0.13 2.01 7.67
N MET A 139 0.77 1.41 8.44
CA MET A 139 0.45 0.88 9.75
C MET A 139 0.08 1.97 10.76
N LEU A 140 0.56 3.20 10.56
CA LEU A 140 0.40 4.28 11.52
C LEU A 140 -1.06 4.68 11.74
N THR A 141 -1.89 4.65 10.69
CA THR A 141 -3.24 5.22 10.72
C THR A 141 -4.31 4.14 10.46
N PRO A 142 -5.55 4.35 10.95
CA PRO A 142 -6.70 3.53 10.56
C PRO A 142 -6.96 3.54 9.04
N LEU A 143 -6.60 4.65 8.37
CA LEU A 143 -6.84 4.88 6.94
C LEU A 143 -5.85 4.15 6.04
N GLY A 144 -4.66 3.85 6.54
CA GLY A 144 -3.54 3.47 5.70
C GLY A 144 -3.69 2.10 5.05
N ASN A 145 -4.56 1.23 5.58
CA ASN A 145 -4.90 -0.02 4.92
C ASN A 145 -6.30 -0.51 5.36
N PRO A 146 -6.94 -1.41 4.59
CA PRO A 146 -8.32 -1.81 4.87
C PRO A 146 -8.50 -2.55 6.19
N GLN A 147 -7.50 -3.34 6.61
CA GLN A 147 -7.59 -4.08 7.87
C GLN A 147 -7.50 -3.17 9.10
N ASN A 148 -6.70 -2.10 9.03
CA ASN A 148 -6.61 -1.14 10.12
C ASN A 148 -7.93 -0.42 10.33
N LEU A 149 -8.62 -0.01 9.25
CA LEU A 149 -9.91 0.65 9.36
C LEU A 149 -10.95 -0.25 10.04
N TYR A 150 -10.99 -1.52 9.65
CA TYR A 150 -11.88 -2.51 10.23
C TYR A 150 -11.58 -2.79 11.70
N LEU A 151 -10.34 -3.16 12.03
CA LEU A 151 -9.95 -3.45 13.42
C LEU A 151 -10.08 -2.21 14.31
N TYR A 152 -9.79 -1.01 13.80
CA TYR A 152 -10.04 0.25 14.49
C TYR A 152 -11.53 0.47 14.78
N GLY A 153 -12.40 0.19 13.80
CA GLY A 153 -13.85 0.24 13.97
C GLY A 153 -14.38 -0.75 15.02
N LYS A 154 -13.76 -1.93 15.12
CA LYS A 154 -14.10 -2.95 16.13
C LYS A 154 -13.52 -2.67 17.51
N ALA A 155 -12.32 -2.10 17.59
CA ALA A 155 -11.63 -1.80 18.85
C ALA A 155 -12.29 -0.71 19.68
N GLY A 156 -13.12 0.15 19.08
CA GLY A 156 -13.79 1.27 19.75
C GLY A 156 -12.85 2.38 20.29
N ILE A 157 -11.55 2.30 19.98
CA ILE A 157 -10.53 3.23 20.49
C ILE A 157 -10.55 4.58 19.74
N GLY A 158 -9.98 5.61 20.36
CA GLY A 158 -9.77 6.91 19.68
C GLY A 158 -8.62 6.84 18.66
N ILE A 159 -8.66 7.67 17.60
CA ILE A 159 -7.57 7.74 16.61
C ILE A 159 -6.22 8.04 17.30
N ALA A 160 -6.21 8.92 18.31
CA ALA A 160 -5.01 9.23 19.07
C ALA A 160 -4.43 8.01 19.83
N GLU A 161 -5.26 7.05 20.23
CA GLU A 161 -4.81 5.81 20.88
C GLU A 161 -4.27 4.81 19.84
N PHE A 162 -4.96 4.66 18.69
CA PHE A 162 -4.45 3.88 17.56
C PHE A 162 -3.07 4.38 17.12
N LEU A 163 -2.92 5.71 16.95
CA LEU A 163 -1.65 6.36 16.63
C LEU A 163 -0.58 6.02 17.68
N LYS A 164 -0.88 6.12 18.98
CA LYS A 164 0.08 5.79 20.06
C LYS A 164 0.55 4.33 20.01
N ILE A 165 -0.36 3.39 19.73
CA ILE A 165 -0.03 1.96 19.61
C ILE A 165 0.90 1.72 18.42
N MET A 166 0.64 2.34 17.27
CA MET A 166 1.37 2.07 16.03
C MET A 166 2.60 2.96 15.78
N LEU A 167 2.73 4.08 16.49
CA LEU A 167 3.85 5.02 16.38
C LEU A 167 5.23 4.38 16.64
N PRO A 168 5.50 3.61 17.72
CA PRO A 168 6.84 3.06 17.96
C PRO A 168 7.29 2.11 16.84
N TYR A 169 6.38 1.25 16.35
CA TYR A 169 6.64 0.37 15.21
C TYR A 169 6.90 1.17 13.93
N THR A 170 6.08 2.18 13.64
CA THR A 170 6.23 3.06 12.47
C THR A 170 7.56 3.83 12.48
N VAL A 171 7.96 4.36 13.65
CA VAL A 171 9.23 5.10 13.80
C VAL A 171 10.43 4.17 13.64
N CYS A 172 10.41 2.99 14.25
CA CYS A 172 11.48 2.00 14.09
C CYS A 172 11.58 1.53 12.63
N ALA A 173 10.44 1.22 12.00
CA ALA A 173 10.33 0.89 10.59
C ALA A 173 10.93 1.97 9.67
N PHE A 174 10.61 3.25 9.91
CA PHE A 174 11.17 4.37 9.16
C PHE A 174 12.69 4.48 9.35
N ALA A 175 13.18 4.34 10.59
CA ALA A 175 14.61 4.37 10.88
C ALA A 175 15.39 3.24 10.18
N LEU A 176 14.86 2.01 10.20
CA LEU A 176 15.43 0.86 9.48
C LEU A 176 15.45 1.08 7.97
N LEU A 177 14.38 1.65 7.41
CA LEU A 177 14.26 1.96 5.99
C LEU A 177 15.28 3.02 5.55
N MET A 178 15.43 4.09 6.33
CA MET A 178 16.44 5.13 6.08
C MET A 178 17.88 4.60 6.25
N ALA A 179 18.13 3.76 7.26
CA ALA A 179 19.41 3.08 7.43
C ALA A 179 19.74 2.17 6.23
N TRP A 180 18.75 1.44 5.71
CA TRP A 180 18.92 0.59 4.54
C TRP A 180 19.19 1.39 3.26
N ILE A 181 18.48 2.49 3.01
CA ILE A 181 18.78 3.41 1.88
C ILE A 181 20.21 3.96 2.00
N GLY A 182 20.63 4.37 3.20
CA GLY A 182 21.98 4.85 3.47
C GLY A 182 23.04 3.80 3.18
N LEU A 183 22.90 2.60 3.75
CA LEU A 183 23.82 1.47 3.55
C LEU A 183 23.91 1.06 2.07
N ALA A 184 22.76 0.90 1.40
CA ALA A 184 22.71 0.54 -0.01
C ALA A 184 23.40 1.62 -0.88
N SER A 185 23.18 2.91 -0.57
CA SER A 185 23.81 4.03 -1.28
C SER A 185 25.33 4.07 -1.08
N MET A 186 25.81 3.76 0.13
CA MET A 186 27.24 3.65 0.44
C MET A 186 27.89 2.48 -0.28
N VAL A 187 27.27 1.29 -0.26
CA VAL A 187 27.76 0.10 -0.99
C VAL A 187 27.84 0.38 -2.49
N ARG A 188 26.81 1.03 -3.05
CA ARG A 188 26.79 1.43 -4.48
C ARG A 188 27.89 2.42 -4.83
N LYS A 189 28.09 3.48 -4.03
CA LYS A 189 29.20 4.44 -4.22
C LYS A 189 30.56 3.75 -4.14
N ARG A 190 30.78 2.84 -3.19
CA ARG A 190 32.01 2.06 -3.08
C ARG A 190 32.24 1.18 -4.31
N LYS A 191 31.20 0.50 -4.81
CA LYS A 191 31.32 -0.34 -6.00
C LYS A 191 31.67 0.46 -7.26
N LEU A 192 30.96 1.57 -7.53
CA LEU A 192 31.29 2.48 -8.63
C LEU A 192 32.72 3.04 -8.52
N SER A 193 33.19 3.36 -7.31
CA SER A 193 34.58 3.78 -7.09
C SER A 193 35.59 2.65 -7.31
N HIS A 194 35.21 1.38 -7.13
CA HIS A 194 36.10 0.23 -7.34
C HIS A 194 36.14 -0.23 -8.80
N ASP A 195 35.00 -0.29 -9.50
CA ASP A 195 34.92 -0.54 -10.94
C ASP A 195 35.67 0.57 -11.69
N GLY A 196 35.38 1.85 -11.38
CA GLY A 196 36.09 2.98 -11.98
C GLY A 196 37.62 2.97 -11.75
N LYS A 197 38.11 2.50 -10.59
CA LYS A 197 39.55 2.29 -10.36
C LYS A 197 40.14 1.12 -11.15
N THR A 198 39.31 0.16 -11.55
CA THR A 198 39.70 -0.99 -12.37
C THR A 198 39.76 -0.59 -13.85
N GLU A 199 38.76 0.16 -14.32
CA GLU A 199 38.72 0.77 -15.66
C GLU A 199 39.84 1.80 -15.85
N ILE A 200 40.13 2.67 -14.87
CA ILE A 200 41.26 3.62 -14.92
C ILE A 200 42.63 2.89 -14.99
N LYS A 201 42.74 1.64 -14.52
CA LYS A 201 43.94 0.82 -14.73
C LYS A 201 44.04 0.22 -16.13
N GLN A 202 42.91 -0.03 -16.82
CA GLN A 202 42.90 -0.52 -18.20
C GLN A 202 43.02 0.61 -19.24
N ASN A 203 42.41 1.77 -18.99
CA ASN A 203 42.41 2.91 -19.92
C ASN A 203 43.69 3.75 -19.89
N LYS A 204 44.67 3.45 -19.02
CA LYS A 204 45.99 4.11 -19.00
C LYS A 204 46.92 3.70 -20.17
N GLY A 205 46.38 3.02 -21.19
CA GLY A 205 47.10 2.59 -22.39
C GLY A 205 46.79 3.37 -23.67
N LEU A 206 45.80 4.28 -23.67
CA LEU A 206 45.48 5.16 -24.81
C LEU A 206 45.01 6.54 -24.32
N ASP A 207 45.93 7.51 -24.33
CA ASP A 207 45.62 8.95 -24.20
C ASP A 207 45.74 9.66 -25.56
N SER A 208 45.10 10.85 -25.67
CA SER A 208 45.02 11.80 -26.81
C SER A 208 44.02 11.42 -27.93
N VAL A 209 43.05 12.26 -28.32
CA VAL A 209 43.18 13.64 -28.86
C VAL A 209 41.89 14.49 -28.65
N GLU A 210 42.10 15.75 -28.21
CA GLU A 210 41.37 17.03 -28.43
C GLU A 210 39.83 17.24 -28.23
N ASP A 211 39.53 17.94 -27.12
CA ASP A 211 39.00 19.32 -26.99
C ASP A 211 37.60 19.82 -27.49
N LYS A 212 36.91 20.50 -26.53
CA LYS A 212 36.07 21.74 -26.59
C LYS A 212 35.50 22.18 -27.95
N ALA A 213 34.23 22.60 -28.15
CA ALA A 213 33.07 22.91 -27.30
C ALA A 213 31.80 22.99 -28.24
N SER A 214 30.65 23.65 -28.01
CA SER A 214 30.16 24.62 -26.99
C SER A 214 28.61 24.65 -26.87
N THR A 215 28.07 25.59 -26.08
CA THR A 215 26.66 25.76 -25.68
C THR A 215 25.84 26.62 -26.65
N LYS A 216 24.52 26.35 -26.84
CA LYS A 216 23.37 27.19 -26.35
C LYS A 216 22.08 27.11 -27.21
N ARG A 217 20.98 26.75 -26.53
CA ARG A 217 19.54 27.08 -26.75
C ARG A 217 18.98 27.22 -28.19
N GLN A 218 17.83 26.57 -28.40
CA GLN A 218 16.64 27.35 -28.75
C GLN A 218 15.39 26.88 -28.01
N LYS A 219 14.61 27.86 -27.57
CA LYS A 219 13.29 27.78 -26.97
C LYS A 219 12.40 28.57 -27.93
N ASP A 220 11.25 28.03 -28.34
CA ASP A 220 9.97 28.74 -28.46
C ASP A 220 8.93 27.96 -29.28
N SER A 221 7.72 27.90 -28.75
CA SER A 221 6.44 27.98 -29.49
C SER A 221 5.31 27.96 -28.45
N LEU A 222 4.90 29.15 -28.00
CA LEU A 222 3.85 29.30 -26.99
C LEU A 222 2.97 30.50 -27.37
N SER A 223 1.95 30.26 -28.21
CA SER A 223 1.03 31.30 -28.68
C SER A 223 -0.30 30.77 -29.23
N ALA A 224 -1.06 29.99 -28.44
CA ALA A 224 -2.52 29.79 -28.63
C ALA A 224 -3.19 29.02 -27.47
N SER A 225 -3.14 29.48 -26.21
CA SER A 225 -3.80 28.72 -25.12
C SER A 225 -4.25 29.50 -23.86
N GLY A 226 -4.31 30.83 -23.88
CA GLY A 226 -4.64 31.64 -22.68
C GLY A 226 -5.93 31.22 -21.97
N SER A 227 -7.02 31.05 -22.72
CA SER A 227 -8.35 30.71 -22.16
C SER A 227 -8.56 29.24 -21.76
N LYS A 228 -7.64 28.34 -22.14
CA LYS A 228 -7.75 26.90 -21.89
C LYS A 228 -6.96 26.43 -20.67
N TRP A 229 -5.88 27.13 -20.32
CA TRP A 229 -5.12 26.86 -19.08
C TRP A 229 -5.88 27.34 -17.85
N GLU A 230 -6.34 28.60 -17.81
CA GLU A 230 -7.09 29.15 -16.67
C GLU A 230 -8.32 28.31 -16.28
N LYS A 231 -9.12 27.88 -17.27
CA LYS A 231 -10.28 27.01 -17.03
C LYS A 231 -9.89 25.62 -16.51
N LYS A 232 -8.78 25.05 -16.99
CA LYS A 232 -8.30 23.73 -16.56
C LYS A 232 -7.74 23.76 -15.14
N ASP A 233 -7.04 24.83 -14.78
CA ASP A 233 -6.51 25.02 -13.43
C ASP A 233 -7.64 25.34 -12.44
N ALA A 234 -8.67 26.09 -12.85
CA ALA A 234 -9.88 26.31 -12.04
C ALA A 234 -10.65 25.00 -11.76
N GLU A 235 -10.91 24.16 -12.79
CA GLU A 235 -11.56 22.86 -12.58
C GLU A 235 -10.71 21.93 -11.68
N TRP A 236 -9.38 21.97 -11.83
CA TRP A 236 -8.47 21.22 -10.98
C TRP A 236 -8.57 21.66 -9.51
N ILE A 237 -8.57 22.97 -9.23
CA ILE A 237 -8.71 23.52 -7.88
C ILE A 237 -10.08 23.20 -7.28
N GLU A 238 -11.16 23.31 -8.07
CA GLU A 238 -12.53 22.94 -7.64
C GLU A 238 -12.57 21.47 -7.19
N LYS A 239 -12.10 20.55 -8.04
CA LYS A 239 -12.09 19.12 -7.75
C LYS A 239 -11.18 18.77 -6.58
N PHE A 240 -9.97 19.32 -6.54
CA PHE A 240 -9.03 19.10 -5.44
C PHE A 240 -9.64 19.55 -4.10
N THR A 241 -10.24 20.73 -4.07
CA THR A 241 -10.92 21.27 -2.87
C THR A 241 -12.12 20.40 -2.47
N ALA A 242 -12.94 19.98 -3.42
CA ALA A 242 -14.10 19.11 -3.16
C ALA A 242 -13.67 17.75 -2.59
N TYR A 243 -12.68 17.08 -3.19
CA TYR A 243 -12.14 15.83 -2.67
C TYR A 243 -11.49 15.99 -1.30
N LEU A 244 -10.81 17.12 -1.03
CA LEU A 244 -10.24 17.41 0.29
C LEU A 244 -11.32 17.60 1.37
N ILE A 245 -12.41 18.30 1.05
CA ILE A 245 -13.57 18.47 1.95
C ILE A 245 -14.22 17.10 2.22
N LEU A 246 -14.50 16.31 1.18
CA LEU A 246 -15.06 14.96 1.33
C LEU A 246 -14.15 14.02 2.12
N PHE A 247 -12.82 14.17 1.98
CA PHE A 247 -11.84 13.45 2.78
C PHE A 247 -11.99 13.78 4.26
N VAL A 248 -11.98 15.08 4.61
CA VAL A 248 -12.15 15.54 6.01
C VAL A 248 -13.48 15.06 6.61
N ILE A 249 -14.60 15.14 5.87
CA ILE A 249 -15.90 14.64 6.33
C ILE A 249 -15.84 13.11 6.56
N SER A 250 -15.14 12.37 5.70
CA SER A 250 -14.91 10.93 5.88
C SER A 250 -14.04 10.64 7.12
N LEU A 251 -13.04 11.47 7.42
CA LEU A 251 -12.21 11.35 8.64
C LEU A 251 -13.02 11.53 9.92
N LEU A 252 -14.02 12.41 9.91
CA LEU A 252 -14.93 12.58 11.05
C LEU A 252 -15.77 11.31 11.29
N ALA A 253 -16.18 10.60 10.24
CA ALA A 253 -16.90 9.33 10.39
C ALA A 253 -16.00 8.14 10.78
N VAL A 254 -14.72 8.13 10.34
CA VAL A 254 -13.69 7.25 10.91
C VAL A 254 -13.58 7.52 12.40
N SER A 255 -13.43 8.78 12.81
CA SER A 255 -13.30 9.23 14.21
C SER A 255 -14.54 8.98 15.09
N HIS A 256 -15.61 8.34 14.58
CA HIS A 256 -16.90 8.14 15.25
C HIS A 256 -17.65 9.45 15.60
N ILE A 257 -17.25 10.60 15.04
CA ILE A 257 -17.87 11.91 15.25
C ILE A 257 -19.11 12.09 14.36
N LEU A 258 -19.07 11.56 13.13
CA LEU A 258 -20.20 11.57 12.21
C LEU A 258 -20.71 10.14 11.90
N PRO A 259 -22.03 9.93 11.73
CA PRO A 259 -22.55 8.65 11.27
C PRO A 259 -22.12 8.39 9.83
N TYR A 260 -21.68 7.16 9.53
CA TYR A 260 -21.08 6.79 8.25
C TYR A 260 -21.98 7.01 7.02
N GLY A 261 -23.30 7.05 7.20
CA GLY A 261 -24.26 7.37 6.15
C GLY A 261 -24.10 8.77 5.56
N VAL A 262 -23.60 9.74 6.34
CA VAL A 262 -23.40 11.13 5.89
C VAL A 262 -22.29 11.25 4.84
N PRO A 263 -21.01 10.85 5.10
CA PRO A 263 -20.00 10.86 4.04
C PRO A 263 -20.36 9.92 2.89
N PHE A 264 -21.00 8.77 3.15
CA PHE A 264 -21.44 7.87 2.09
C PHE A 264 -22.39 8.56 1.10
N ALA A 265 -23.45 9.21 1.60
CA ALA A 265 -24.39 9.95 0.77
C ALA A 265 -23.71 11.12 0.03
N LEU A 266 -22.86 11.90 0.72
CA LEU A 266 -22.18 13.06 0.14
C LEU A 266 -21.17 12.66 -0.95
N VAL A 267 -20.34 11.65 -0.69
CA VAL A 267 -19.38 11.14 -1.69
C VAL A 267 -20.13 10.52 -2.86
N PHE A 268 -21.10 9.64 -2.61
CA PHE A 268 -21.85 8.97 -3.68
C PHE A 268 -22.60 9.99 -4.56
N LEU A 269 -23.25 10.99 -3.97
CA LEU A 269 -23.94 12.05 -4.71
C LEU A 269 -22.95 12.93 -5.50
N TYR A 270 -21.84 13.34 -4.90
CA TYR A 270 -20.80 14.12 -5.60
C TYR A 270 -20.27 13.38 -6.84
N LEU A 271 -19.99 12.07 -6.72
CA LEU A 271 -19.53 11.25 -7.84
C LEU A 271 -20.64 11.05 -8.88
N LEU A 272 -21.89 10.83 -8.47
CA LEU A 272 -23.03 10.74 -9.40
C LEU A 272 -23.30 12.03 -10.16
N LEU A 273 -23.00 13.20 -9.61
CA LEU A 273 -23.26 14.49 -10.25
C LEU A 273 -22.05 15.04 -11.02
N ARG A 274 -20.83 14.91 -10.49
CA ARG A 274 -19.62 15.56 -11.02
C ARG A 274 -18.66 14.61 -11.72
N ASP A 275 -18.37 13.45 -11.14
CA ASP A 275 -17.23 12.60 -11.52
C ASP A 275 -17.59 11.10 -11.63
N ARG A 276 -18.67 10.76 -12.37
CA ARG A 276 -19.20 9.38 -12.50
C ARG A 276 -18.17 8.32 -12.88
N LYS A 277 -17.11 8.70 -13.60
CA LYS A 277 -16.01 7.81 -14.00
C LYS A 277 -15.24 7.22 -12.81
N ILE A 278 -15.24 7.89 -11.66
CA ILE A 278 -14.61 7.39 -10.43
C ILE A 278 -15.31 6.14 -9.91
N LEU A 279 -16.64 6.05 -10.07
CA LEU A 279 -17.41 4.86 -9.69
C LEU A 279 -16.98 3.61 -10.48
N THR A 280 -16.23 3.72 -11.59
CA THR A 280 -15.66 2.55 -12.28
C THR A 280 -14.20 2.26 -11.87
N GLN A 281 -13.61 3.07 -10.99
CA GLN A 281 -12.23 2.95 -10.51
C GLN A 281 -12.11 2.50 -9.05
N VAL A 282 -13.22 2.45 -8.31
CA VAL A 282 -13.27 1.89 -6.96
C VAL A 282 -12.97 0.39 -7.03
N ASP A 283 -12.14 -0.10 -6.12
CA ASP A 283 -11.86 -1.53 -6.00
C ASP A 283 -13.02 -2.26 -5.27
N TYR A 284 -14.04 -2.62 -6.05
CA TYR A 284 -15.15 -3.45 -5.57
C TYR A 284 -14.71 -4.90 -5.27
N SER A 285 -13.58 -5.39 -5.79
CA SER A 285 -13.09 -6.73 -5.41
C SER A 285 -12.80 -6.76 -3.91
N LEU A 286 -12.18 -5.71 -3.37
CA LEU A 286 -11.93 -5.57 -1.94
C LEU A 286 -13.23 -5.53 -1.12
N LEU A 287 -14.23 -4.72 -1.53
CA LEU A 287 -15.52 -4.67 -0.83
C LEU A 287 -16.22 -6.04 -0.83
N CYS A 288 -16.17 -6.77 -1.94
CA CYS A 288 -16.70 -8.13 -2.03
C CYS A 288 -15.90 -9.15 -1.20
N ILE A 289 -14.57 -8.99 -1.06
CA ILE A 289 -13.75 -9.79 -0.14
C ILE A 289 -14.24 -9.61 1.30
N PHE A 290 -14.46 -8.37 1.75
CA PHE A 290 -14.99 -8.09 3.08
C PHE A 290 -16.35 -8.74 3.32
N ILE A 291 -17.31 -8.57 2.39
CA ILE A 291 -18.65 -9.20 2.50
C ILE A 291 -18.55 -10.73 2.58
N ALA A 292 -17.76 -11.35 1.71
CA ALA A 292 -17.60 -12.81 1.70
C ALA A 292 -16.94 -13.32 2.99
N LEU A 293 -15.91 -12.63 3.49
CA LEU A 293 -15.25 -13.00 4.74
C LEU A 293 -16.18 -12.80 5.95
N PHE A 294 -16.96 -11.71 6.01
CA PHE A 294 -17.96 -11.51 7.06
C PHE A 294 -18.96 -12.66 7.14
N ILE A 295 -19.51 -13.10 6.00
CA ILE A 295 -20.41 -14.27 5.93
C ILE A 295 -19.68 -15.53 6.39
N PHE A 296 -18.48 -15.77 5.89
CA PHE A 296 -17.67 -16.93 6.27
C PHE A 296 -17.42 -17.00 7.78
N ILE A 297 -17.02 -15.88 8.39
CA ILE A 297 -16.61 -15.79 9.79
C ILE A 297 -17.82 -15.84 10.73
N GLY A 298 -18.93 -15.17 10.38
CA GLY A 298 -20.18 -15.30 11.14
C GLY A 298 -20.68 -16.74 11.21
N ASN A 299 -20.58 -17.48 10.10
CA ASN A 299 -20.89 -18.92 10.08
C ASN A 299 -19.91 -19.74 10.93
N LEU A 300 -18.61 -19.48 10.86
CA LEU A 300 -17.61 -20.18 11.69
C LEU A 300 -17.79 -19.91 13.19
N GLY A 301 -18.19 -18.69 13.57
CA GLY A 301 -18.53 -18.33 14.96
C GLY A 301 -19.70 -19.12 15.53
N ARG A 302 -20.62 -19.59 14.68
CA ARG A 302 -21.78 -20.42 15.05
C ARG A 302 -21.50 -21.92 15.04
N ILE A 303 -20.26 -22.34 14.76
CA ILE A 303 -19.81 -23.74 14.85
C ILE A 303 -18.95 -23.87 16.12
N PRO A 304 -19.47 -24.39 17.26
CA PRO A 304 -18.80 -24.30 18.55
C PRO A 304 -17.41 -24.94 18.57
N ALA A 305 -17.25 -26.09 17.91
CA ALA A 305 -15.96 -26.78 17.80
C ALA A 305 -14.88 -25.96 17.08
N PHE A 306 -15.26 -25.15 16.10
CA PHE A 306 -14.32 -24.31 15.35
C PHE A 306 -14.05 -22.99 16.09
N SER A 307 -15.09 -22.39 16.68
CA SER A 307 -14.98 -21.19 17.50
C SER A 307 -14.08 -21.40 18.72
N GLN A 308 -14.27 -22.52 19.44
CA GLN A 308 -13.40 -22.89 20.56
C GLN A 308 -11.96 -23.13 20.11
N LEU A 309 -11.75 -23.89 19.03
CA LEU A 309 -10.41 -24.18 18.50
C LEU A 309 -9.63 -22.90 18.14
N LEU A 310 -10.26 -21.92 17.48
CA LEU A 310 -9.59 -20.66 17.16
C LEU A 310 -9.35 -19.78 18.38
N SER A 311 -10.31 -19.71 19.31
CA SER A 311 -10.14 -19.00 20.59
C SER A 311 -8.98 -19.58 21.40
N ASP A 312 -8.90 -20.91 21.52
CA ASP A 312 -7.82 -21.62 22.21
C ASP A 312 -6.46 -21.33 21.56
N ILE A 313 -6.36 -21.34 20.22
CA ILE A 313 -5.12 -21.00 19.51
C ILE A 313 -4.74 -19.53 19.74
N LEU A 314 -5.70 -18.60 19.70
CA LEU A 314 -5.47 -17.16 19.80
C LEU A 314 -5.06 -16.70 21.20
N THR A 315 -5.70 -17.22 22.24
CA THR A 315 -5.58 -16.71 23.61
C THR A 315 -4.12 -16.57 24.06
N GLY A 316 -3.69 -15.33 24.33
CA GLY A 316 -2.34 -14.98 24.78
C GLY A 316 -1.25 -15.12 23.69
N ARG A 317 -1.64 -15.25 22.43
CA ARG A 317 -0.80 -15.49 21.25
C ARG A 317 -1.20 -14.63 20.05
N GLU A 318 -2.09 -13.66 20.24
CA GLU A 318 -2.82 -12.94 19.19
C GLU A 318 -1.90 -12.29 18.16
N VAL A 319 -0.80 -11.65 18.61
CA VAL A 319 0.20 -11.04 17.73
C VAL A 319 0.91 -12.09 16.87
N VAL A 320 1.37 -13.19 17.49
CA VAL A 320 2.12 -14.24 16.80
C VAL A 320 1.22 -15.00 15.83
N THR A 321 0.01 -15.36 16.26
CA THR A 321 -1.01 -16.00 15.42
C THR A 321 -1.39 -15.11 14.23
N SER A 322 -1.54 -13.80 14.44
CA SER A 322 -1.79 -12.84 13.37
C SER A 322 -0.65 -12.74 12.36
N VAL A 323 0.60 -12.71 12.81
CA VAL A 323 1.78 -12.68 11.94
C VAL A 323 1.84 -13.94 11.08
N ILE A 324 1.66 -15.13 11.69
CA ILE A 324 1.69 -16.43 11.01
C ILE A 324 0.53 -16.55 10.03
N ALA A 325 -0.70 -16.25 10.45
CA ALA A 325 -1.89 -16.31 9.58
C ALA A 325 -1.72 -15.39 8.36
N SER A 326 -1.20 -14.18 8.56
CA SER A 326 -0.95 -13.23 7.47
C SER A 326 0.00 -13.82 6.42
N GLN A 327 1.05 -14.58 6.79
CA GLN A 327 1.96 -15.21 5.82
C GLN A 327 1.26 -16.17 4.84
N VAL A 328 0.11 -16.74 5.25
CA VAL A 328 -0.63 -17.76 4.51
C VAL A 328 -1.82 -17.18 3.75
N MET A 329 -2.57 -16.25 4.36
CA MET A 329 -3.83 -15.73 3.79
C MET A 329 -3.86 -14.21 3.55
N SER A 330 -2.72 -13.53 3.73
CA SER A 330 -2.55 -12.08 3.78
C SER A 330 -3.18 -11.40 5.02
N ASN A 331 -2.65 -10.22 5.34
CA ASN A 331 -3.06 -9.38 6.46
C ASN A 331 -4.56 -9.02 6.50
N VAL A 332 -5.22 -8.77 5.36
CA VAL A 332 -6.66 -8.42 5.36
C VAL A 332 -7.54 -9.60 5.80
N PRO A 333 -7.51 -10.79 5.17
CA PRO A 333 -8.29 -11.94 5.64
C PRO A 333 -7.88 -12.42 7.03
N ALA A 334 -6.58 -12.37 7.39
CA ALA A 334 -6.12 -12.72 8.72
C ALA A 334 -6.73 -11.81 9.80
N ALA A 335 -6.75 -10.49 9.59
CA ALA A 335 -7.35 -9.53 10.51
C ALA A 335 -8.84 -9.77 10.71
N ILE A 336 -9.60 -9.94 9.63
CA ILE A 336 -11.05 -10.13 9.72
C ILE A 336 -11.33 -11.47 10.41
N LEU A 337 -10.67 -12.56 9.99
CA LEU A 337 -10.84 -13.90 10.56
C LEU A 337 -10.55 -13.94 12.06
N LEU A 338 -9.34 -13.54 12.47
CA LEU A 338 -8.92 -13.68 13.86
C LEU A 338 -9.71 -12.76 14.80
N SER A 339 -10.17 -11.60 14.32
CA SER A 339 -11.04 -10.74 15.11
C SER A 339 -12.35 -11.41 15.53
N GLY A 340 -12.83 -12.41 14.79
CA GLY A 340 -14.05 -13.15 15.14
C GLY A 340 -13.95 -13.97 16.43
N PHE A 341 -12.73 -14.19 16.95
CA PHE A 341 -12.45 -15.19 17.99
C PHE A 341 -11.53 -14.66 19.11
N THR A 342 -11.36 -13.33 19.23
CA THR A 342 -10.70 -12.70 20.39
C THR A 342 -11.12 -11.24 20.55
N ASP A 343 -11.19 -10.77 21.80
CA ASP A 343 -11.43 -9.37 22.17
C ASP A 343 -10.14 -8.54 22.25
N HIS A 344 -8.97 -9.18 22.13
CA HIS A 344 -7.64 -8.56 22.12
C HIS A 344 -7.33 -7.90 20.77
N ILE A 345 -8.17 -6.93 20.38
CA ILE A 345 -8.11 -6.26 19.08
C ILE A 345 -6.84 -5.40 18.92
N ARG A 346 -6.26 -4.88 20.02
CA ARG A 346 -5.02 -4.07 19.98
C ARG A 346 -3.84 -4.92 19.50
N GLU A 347 -3.78 -6.14 19.99
CA GLU A 347 -2.81 -7.18 19.68
C GLU A 347 -3.00 -7.65 18.22
N LEU A 348 -4.25 -7.85 17.77
CA LEU A 348 -4.53 -8.10 16.35
C LEU A 348 -4.09 -6.94 15.44
N VAL A 349 -4.29 -5.68 15.83
CA VAL A 349 -3.82 -4.52 15.06
C VAL A 349 -2.30 -4.57 14.91
N ILE A 350 -1.55 -4.78 16.00
CA ILE A 350 -0.08 -4.91 15.94
C ILE A 350 0.30 -6.11 15.04
N GLY A 351 -0.22 -7.30 15.34
CA GLY A 351 0.16 -8.55 14.69
C GLY A 351 -0.20 -8.63 13.20
N THR A 352 -1.30 -8.03 12.77
CA THR A 352 -1.70 -8.02 11.34
C THR A 352 -0.95 -6.97 10.52
N ASN A 353 -0.54 -5.84 11.13
CA ASN A 353 0.36 -4.88 10.48
C ASN A 353 1.77 -5.44 10.34
N LEU A 354 2.34 -6.00 11.41
CA LEU A 354 3.63 -6.69 11.34
C LEU A 354 3.55 -7.90 10.41
N GLY A 355 2.44 -8.63 10.46
CA GLY A 355 2.13 -9.75 9.56
C GLY A 355 2.00 -9.37 8.08
N GLY A 356 1.87 -8.10 7.73
CA GLY A 356 1.98 -7.60 6.35
C GLY A 356 3.41 -7.66 5.78
N LEU A 357 4.41 -7.92 6.63
CA LEU A 357 5.78 -8.25 6.26
C LEU A 357 5.97 -9.76 6.14
N GLY A 358 6.97 -10.17 5.37
CA GLY A 358 7.47 -11.53 5.29
C GLY A 358 7.43 -12.07 3.86
N THR A 359 6.47 -12.94 3.56
CA THR A 359 6.26 -13.49 2.22
C THR A 359 5.62 -12.48 1.27
N LEU A 360 5.60 -12.75 -0.05
CA LEU A 360 4.80 -11.96 -1.00
C LEU A 360 3.28 -12.10 -0.77
N ILE A 361 2.85 -13.13 -0.05
CA ILE A 361 1.43 -13.40 0.26
C ILE A 361 1.01 -12.59 1.51
N ALA A 362 1.95 -12.30 2.41
CA ALA A 362 1.76 -11.55 3.65
C ALA A 362 0.92 -10.27 3.53
N SER A 363 1.11 -9.52 2.45
CA SER A 363 0.32 -8.33 2.11
C SER A 363 -0.05 -8.36 0.62
N MET A 364 -1.34 -8.23 0.32
CA MET A 364 -1.84 -8.21 -1.06
C MET A 364 -1.23 -7.08 -1.90
N ALA A 365 -0.92 -5.95 -1.27
CA ALA A 365 -0.24 -4.82 -1.90
C ALA A 365 1.15 -5.21 -2.44
N SER A 366 1.86 -6.14 -1.80
CA SER A 366 3.16 -6.64 -2.25
C SER A 366 3.12 -7.35 -3.61
N LEU A 367 1.95 -7.87 -4.01
CA LEU A 367 1.74 -8.45 -5.33
C LEU A 367 1.62 -7.38 -6.43
N ILE A 368 1.29 -6.13 -6.09
CA ILE A 368 1.16 -5.02 -7.05
C ILE A 368 2.54 -4.66 -7.61
N SER A 369 3.51 -4.38 -6.74
CA SER A 369 4.88 -4.08 -7.14
C SER A 369 5.56 -5.27 -7.82
N PHE A 370 5.32 -6.50 -7.35
CA PHE A 370 5.75 -7.71 -8.06
C PHE A 370 5.18 -7.78 -9.49
N LYS A 371 3.89 -7.49 -9.69
CA LYS A 371 3.25 -7.46 -11.01
C LYS A 371 3.85 -6.38 -11.92
N TYR A 372 4.19 -5.20 -11.42
CA TYR A 372 4.89 -4.16 -12.19
C TYR A 372 6.29 -4.62 -12.62
N VAL A 373 7.10 -5.13 -11.69
CA VAL A 373 8.43 -5.69 -12.00
C VAL A 373 8.34 -6.84 -13.01
N ALA A 374 7.38 -7.75 -12.82
CA ALA A 374 7.16 -8.92 -13.66
C ALA A 374 6.60 -8.60 -15.07
N LYS A 375 6.12 -7.37 -15.28
CA LYS A 375 5.69 -6.79 -16.57
C LYS A 375 6.83 -6.04 -17.25
N GLU A 376 7.71 -5.42 -16.47
CA GLU A 376 8.91 -4.73 -16.94
C GLU A 376 9.93 -5.71 -17.54
N ASP A 377 10.37 -6.71 -16.76
CA ASP A 377 11.13 -7.86 -17.29
C ASP A 377 10.82 -9.12 -16.47
N ARG A 378 10.58 -10.24 -17.17
CA ARG A 378 10.41 -11.55 -16.52
C ARG A 378 11.69 -12.02 -15.81
N SER A 379 12.88 -11.62 -16.28
CA SER A 379 14.16 -11.98 -15.66
C SER A 379 14.32 -11.41 -14.23
N PHE A 380 13.64 -10.30 -13.94
CA PHE A 380 13.74 -9.61 -12.65
C PHE A 380 12.96 -10.30 -11.52
N ARG A 381 11.99 -11.18 -11.85
CA ARG A 381 11.09 -11.83 -10.88
C ARG A 381 11.84 -12.52 -9.73
N GLY A 382 12.83 -13.35 -10.04
CA GLY A 382 13.59 -14.11 -9.04
C GLY A 382 14.46 -13.21 -8.16
N ARG A 383 15.10 -12.19 -8.74
CA ARG A 383 15.93 -11.22 -8.01
C ARG A 383 15.08 -10.36 -7.07
N TYR A 384 13.96 -9.85 -7.57
CA TYR A 384 13.00 -9.10 -6.76
C TYR A 384 12.44 -9.95 -5.64
N PHE A 385 12.00 -11.19 -5.92
CA PHE A 385 11.48 -12.10 -4.90
C PHE A 385 12.50 -12.34 -3.77
N LEU A 386 13.76 -12.63 -4.13
CA LEU A 386 14.82 -12.85 -3.15
C LEU A 386 15.11 -11.59 -2.31
N GLU A 387 15.34 -10.44 -2.94
CA GLU A 387 15.60 -9.19 -2.21
C GLU A 387 14.40 -8.77 -1.35
N PHE A 388 13.18 -8.92 -1.86
CA PHE A 388 11.95 -8.68 -1.12
C PHE A 388 11.86 -9.56 0.11
N THR A 389 11.96 -10.89 -0.04
CA THR A 389 11.78 -11.82 1.08
C THR A 389 12.86 -11.65 2.13
N VAL A 390 14.14 -11.50 1.75
CA VAL A 390 15.23 -11.29 2.71
C VAL A 390 15.03 -9.99 3.50
N ALA A 391 14.74 -8.87 2.82
CA ALA A 391 14.52 -7.60 3.49
C ALA A 391 13.28 -7.66 4.42
N ASN A 392 12.17 -8.24 3.96
CA ASN A 392 10.95 -8.38 4.75
C ASN A 392 11.13 -9.25 5.99
N VAL A 393 11.85 -10.38 5.89
CA VAL A 393 12.12 -11.26 7.03
C VAL A 393 12.98 -10.55 8.07
N ILE A 394 14.00 -9.78 7.64
CA ILE A 394 14.83 -8.96 8.55
C ILE A 394 13.97 -7.90 9.26
N PHE A 395 13.15 -7.16 8.51
CA PHE A 395 12.26 -6.14 9.11
C PHE A 395 11.26 -6.78 10.08
N LEU A 396 10.61 -7.88 9.69
CA LEU A 396 9.67 -8.61 10.55
C LEU A 396 10.34 -9.08 11.84
N PHE A 397 11.53 -9.67 11.76
CA PHE A 397 12.29 -10.12 12.93
C PHE A 397 12.59 -8.97 13.89
N ILE A 398 13.05 -7.82 13.38
CA ILE A 398 13.34 -6.64 14.22
C ILE A 398 12.05 -6.05 14.82
N MET A 399 10.95 -5.99 14.06
CA MET A 399 9.65 -5.55 14.59
C MET A 399 9.10 -6.49 15.67
N MET A 400 9.32 -7.80 15.54
CA MET A 400 8.91 -8.78 16.55
C MET A 400 9.76 -8.69 17.83
N ILE A 401 11.05 -8.35 17.72
CA ILE A 401 11.88 -7.99 18.87
C ILE A 401 11.34 -6.72 19.53
N LEU A 402 11.04 -5.68 18.75
CA LEU A 402 10.48 -4.43 19.29
C LEU A 402 9.15 -4.68 20.02
N TYR A 403 8.26 -5.50 19.46
CA TYR A 403 7.02 -5.92 20.12
C TYR A 403 7.30 -6.58 21.49
N ARG A 404 8.27 -7.51 21.55
CA ARG A 404 8.71 -8.18 22.79
C ARG A 404 9.40 -7.27 23.81
N LEU A 405 9.83 -6.07 23.41
CA LEU A 405 10.42 -5.06 24.30
C LEU A 405 9.39 -4.01 24.79
N LEU A 406 8.22 -3.95 24.16
CA LEU A 406 7.14 -3.02 24.47
C LEU A 406 5.93 -3.69 25.14
N SER A 407 5.95 -5.01 25.28
CA SER A 407 4.93 -5.85 25.94
C SER A 407 5.47 -6.39 27.25
#